data_AF-A0A955U7H3-F1
#
_entry.id   AF-A0A955U7H3-F1
#
_cell.length_a   1.000
_cell.length_b   1.000
_cell.length_c   1.000
_cell.angle_alpha   90.00
_cell.angle_beta   90.00
_cell.angle_gamma   90.00
#
_symmetry.space_group_name_H-M   'P 1'
#
loop_
_entity.id
_entity.type
_entity.pdbx_description
1 polymer ?
#
loop_
_entity_poly.entity_id
_entity_poly.type
_entity_poly.pdbx_seq_one_letter_code
_entity_poly.pdbx_strand_id
1 'polypeptide(L)'
;MLPWTWVVAAWAVDADGDGFPAGIDCDDTRADVHPGARETCDVELGIDEDCDGLVDDADPNVRRVPYWNEDRDADGHPGAFVAHACEGPPGAIRFHGGPADCDDADASVWNGLALWYPDADLDGWSSGSGWVQACHAPAQTGWIARTDSDCQDSDPTIHPQATEICGDGIDQDCAGGDEVCPWWDHTIAGATSGEGFGSDVVVVGDGTGDGLPDLWVLGARAGAAWSMPGPLTRDQPQSAAALTLEVEDPNGLDAFYAVVSAGDVDGDGLDELAFGVPGVQVGIVDRAGAVYIRRGGGTGTRTVDVGARTILEGNRFGQLGTKLAVGDWDGGGLALFASAPYDGRAVSNAGAILVTSTFPAGRVPYESVADARIEGITSGERLGEAWLLVADTDGDGLDDQAERVAHTDPTDADTDDDGL
;
A
#
# COMPACT_ATOMS: atom_id res chain seq x y z
N MET A 1 58.36 104.75 23.21
CA MET A 1 58.71 103.32 23.22
C MET A 1 57.79 102.62 24.20
N LEU A 2 56.81 101.86 23.69
CA LEU A 2 56.03 100.86 24.43
C LEU A 2 55.88 99.65 23.48
N PRO A 3 56.02 98.41 23.96
CA PRO A 3 56.21 97.25 23.10
C PRO A 3 54.88 96.70 22.58
N TRP A 4 54.97 96.08 21.40
CA TRP A 4 53.89 95.39 20.72
C TRP A 4 53.63 94.06 21.44
N THR A 5 52.42 93.86 21.98
CA THR A 5 51.95 92.53 22.36
C THR A 5 51.47 91.82 21.09
N TRP A 6 52.19 90.78 20.69
CA TRP A 6 51.69 89.83 19.70
C TRP A 6 50.52 89.07 20.31
N VAL A 7 49.30 89.36 19.87
CA VAL A 7 48.24 88.37 19.93
C VAL A 7 48.56 87.39 18.81
N VAL A 8 49.19 86.27 19.16
CA VAL A 8 49.22 85.12 18.26
C VAL A 8 47.77 84.67 18.20
N ALA A 9 47.06 85.03 17.12
CA ALA A 9 45.85 84.31 16.77
C ALA A 9 46.30 82.86 16.60
N ALA A 10 45.84 81.97 17.46
CA ALA A 10 45.97 80.54 17.22
C ALA A 10 45.17 80.29 15.94
N TRP A 11 45.87 80.08 14.82
CA TRP A 11 45.25 79.52 13.64
C TRP A 11 44.81 78.14 14.10
N ALA A 12 43.50 77.90 14.11
CA ALA A 12 43.00 76.56 14.35
C ALA A 12 43.65 75.67 13.29
N VAL A 13 44.39 74.67 13.77
CA VAL A 13 45.08 73.71 12.90
C VAL A 13 43.99 72.85 12.26
N ASP A 14 44.15 72.61 10.97
CA ASP A 14 43.43 71.61 10.19
C ASP A 14 44.45 70.46 10.05
N ALA A 15 44.27 69.41 10.87
CA ALA A 15 45.30 68.39 11.04
C ALA A 15 45.22 67.24 10.03
N ASP A 16 44.10 67.03 9.36
CA ASP A 16 43.92 66.02 8.30
C ASP A 16 43.89 66.59 6.87
N GLY A 17 43.74 67.90 6.72
CA GLY A 17 43.89 68.64 5.48
C GLY A 17 42.63 68.67 4.60
N ASP A 18 41.44 68.48 5.15
CA ASP A 18 40.18 68.53 4.39
C ASP A 18 39.61 69.95 4.19
N GLY A 19 40.21 70.94 4.85
CA GLY A 19 39.84 72.34 4.77
C GLY A 19 38.95 72.84 5.92
N PHE A 20 38.64 71.99 6.89
CA PHE A 20 37.94 72.35 8.12
C PHE A 20 38.91 72.31 9.30
N PRO A 21 39.01 73.39 10.11
CA PRO A 21 39.91 73.40 11.26
C PRO A 21 39.21 72.89 12.52
N ALA A 22 39.99 72.41 13.50
CA ALA A 22 39.58 71.78 14.77
C ALA A 22 38.48 72.43 15.63
N GLY A 23 38.07 73.68 15.34
CA GLY A 23 36.96 74.36 16.02
C GLY A 23 35.60 74.21 15.34
N ILE A 24 35.57 73.64 14.14
CA ILE A 24 34.38 73.45 13.30
C ILE A 24 34.26 71.96 12.90
N ASP A 25 35.41 71.31 12.71
CA ASP A 25 35.52 69.87 12.48
C ASP A 25 35.26 69.07 13.77
N CYS A 26 34.38 68.06 13.69
CA CYS A 26 34.07 67.16 14.79
C CYS A 26 35.13 66.07 15.02
N ASP A 27 35.97 65.74 14.03
CA ASP A 27 37.19 64.93 14.16
C ASP A 27 38.29 65.39 13.19
N ASP A 28 39.04 66.42 13.60
CA ASP A 28 40.18 67.04 12.87
C ASP A 28 41.36 66.09 12.55
N THR A 29 41.23 64.79 12.85
CA THR A 29 42.20 63.76 12.47
C THR A 29 41.74 62.88 11.31
N ARG A 30 40.53 63.10 10.80
CA ARG A 30 39.85 62.32 9.77
C ARG A 30 39.24 63.22 8.69
N ALA A 31 39.93 63.30 7.56
CA ALA A 31 39.50 64.09 6.40
C ALA A 31 38.17 63.66 5.74
N ASP A 32 37.54 62.57 6.22
CA ASP A 32 36.22 62.12 5.82
C ASP A 32 35.10 62.56 6.79
N VAL A 33 35.45 63.23 7.89
CA VAL A 33 34.57 63.72 8.94
C VAL A 33 34.68 65.24 9.00
N HIS A 34 33.69 65.94 8.45
CA HIS A 34 33.66 67.40 8.45
C HIS A 34 32.28 67.94 8.11
N PRO A 35 31.96 69.21 8.41
CA PRO A 35 30.67 69.80 8.06
C PRO A 35 30.26 69.61 6.59
N GLY A 36 29.13 68.96 6.38
CA GLY A 36 28.60 68.65 5.05
C GLY A 36 29.37 67.57 4.28
N ALA A 37 30.17 66.74 4.98
CA ALA A 37 30.64 65.47 4.44
C ALA A 37 29.46 64.55 4.11
N ARG A 38 29.76 63.34 3.66
CA ARG A 38 28.74 62.38 3.27
C ARG A 38 28.65 61.28 4.29
N GLU A 39 27.46 61.17 4.87
CA GLU A 39 27.15 60.11 5.80
C GLU A 39 27.26 58.71 5.15
N THR A 40 27.95 57.82 5.85
CA THR A 40 28.21 56.43 5.50
C THR A 40 27.71 55.53 6.62
N CYS A 41 27.05 54.42 6.26
CA CYS A 41 26.66 53.42 7.27
C CYS A 41 27.91 52.79 7.89
N ASP A 42 28.25 53.19 9.11
CA ASP A 42 29.43 52.77 9.85
C ASP A 42 29.14 52.37 11.30
N VAL A 43 27.87 52.12 11.65
CA VAL A 43 27.27 51.58 12.90
C VAL A 43 28.17 50.99 14.00
N GLU A 44 29.25 50.29 13.69
CA GLU A 44 30.23 49.83 14.69
C GLU A 44 31.07 50.97 15.28
N LEU A 45 31.34 52.00 14.48
CA LEU A 45 32.09 53.18 14.82
C LEU A 45 31.16 54.33 15.25
N GLY A 46 29.98 54.44 14.62
CA GLY A 46 28.95 55.42 14.97
C GLY A 46 29.43 56.85 14.78
N ILE A 47 30.01 57.13 13.62
CA ILE A 47 30.68 58.39 13.33
C ILE A 47 29.69 59.33 12.64
N ASP A 48 29.61 60.56 13.16
CA ASP A 48 28.87 61.65 12.54
C ASP A 48 29.79 62.31 11.51
N GLU A 49 29.69 61.90 10.24
CA GLU A 49 30.64 62.37 9.23
C GLU A 49 30.37 63.80 8.83
N ASP A 50 29.14 64.27 8.86
CA ASP A 50 28.80 65.62 8.42
C ASP A 50 28.63 66.66 9.56
N CYS A 51 28.93 66.22 10.78
CA CYS A 51 28.94 66.99 12.02
C CYS A 51 27.58 67.65 12.36
N ASP A 52 26.46 67.05 11.97
CA ASP A 52 25.11 67.59 12.23
C ASP A 52 24.43 67.04 13.50
N GLY A 53 25.07 66.04 14.13
CA GLY A 53 24.63 65.38 15.36
C GLY A 53 23.72 64.17 15.15
N LEU A 54 23.48 63.76 13.91
CA LEU A 54 22.82 62.51 13.54
C LEU A 54 23.87 61.52 13.05
N VAL A 55 23.58 60.22 13.21
CA VAL A 55 24.47 59.14 12.77
C VAL A 55 23.65 58.03 12.14
N ASP A 56 24.18 57.40 11.08
CA ASP A 56 23.65 56.19 10.49
C ASP A 56 22.14 56.25 10.18
N ASP A 57 21.33 55.36 10.76
CA ASP A 57 19.88 55.25 10.56
C ASP A 57 19.11 56.45 11.11
N ALA A 58 19.72 57.27 11.98
CA ALA A 58 19.14 58.52 12.46
C ALA A 58 19.38 59.68 11.49
N ASP A 59 20.36 59.57 10.59
CA ASP A 59 20.73 60.61 9.64
C ASP A 59 19.92 60.50 8.32
N PRO A 60 19.27 61.58 7.85
CA PRO A 60 18.43 61.56 6.64
C PRO A 60 19.21 61.61 5.32
N ASN A 61 20.50 61.92 5.35
CA ASN A 61 21.39 62.06 4.20
C ASN A 61 22.32 60.85 3.99
N VAL A 62 22.27 59.85 4.87
CA VAL A 62 22.94 58.54 4.77
C VAL A 62 22.80 57.89 3.40
N ARG A 63 23.91 57.32 2.91
CA ARG A 63 23.95 56.63 1.61
C ARG A 63 24.66 55.28 1.71
N ARG A 64 24.43 54.44 0.70
CA ARG A 64 24.89 53.03 0.64
C ARG A 64 24.26 52.15 1.71
N VAL A 65 23.00 52.45 2.05
CA VAL A 65 22.19 51.68 2.98
C VAL A 65 21.99 50.24 2.45
N PRO A 66 22.33 49.20 3.22
CA PRO A 66 22.10 47.79 2.86
C PRO A 66 20.62 47.39 2.73
N TYR A 67 20.37 46.30 1.99
CA TYR A 67 19.11 45.55 2.07
C TYR A 67 19.33 44.31 2.94
N TRP A 68 18.35 44.03 3.80
CA TRP A 68 18.33 42.90 4.73
C TRP A 68 17.14 41.99 4.43
N ASN A 69 17.40 40.69 4.37
CA ASN A 69 16.42 39.64 4.10
C ASN A 69 16.38 38.64 5.26
N GLU A 70 15.25 37.96 5.46
CA GLU A 70 15.18 36.84 6.40
C GLU A 70 15.99 35.65 5.87
N ASP A 71 16.51 34.86 6.80
CA ASP A 71 17.20 33.59 6.56
C ASP A 71 16.77 32.69 7.72
N ARG A 72 15.60 32.07 7.56
CA ARG A 72 14.87 31.47 8.68
C ARG A 72 15.42 30.10 9.07
N ASP A 73 16.00 29.37 8.13
CA ASP A 73 16.65 28.09 8.36
C ASP A 73 18.18 28.19 8.51
N ALA A 74 18.74 29.39 8.34
CA ALA A 74 20.13 29.76 8.56
C ALA A 74 21.11 29.10 7.58
N ASP A 75 20.72 28.97 6.32
CA ASP A 75 21.53 28.37 5.26
C ASP A 75 22.37 29.40 4.47
N GLY A 76 22.13 30.70 4.72
CA GLY A 76 22.83 31.81 4.08
C GLY A 76 22.22 32.27 2.76
N HIS A 77 21.06 31.75 2.38
CA HIS A 77 20.29 32.17 1.22
C HIS A 77 19.17 33.14 1.63
N PRO A 78 19.01 34.26 0.91
CA PRO A 78 18.09 35.30 1.32
C PRO A 78 16.65 34.97 0.94
N GLY A 79 15.78 34.93 1.94
CA GLY A 79 14.32 34.86 1.81
C GLY A 79 13.67 36.21 1.55
N ALA A 80 12.52 36.44 2.20
CA ALA A 80 11.78 37.69 2.04
C ALA A 80 12.55 38.94 2.52
N PHE A 81 12.30 40.08 1.86
CA PHE A 81 12.87 41.37 2.26
C PHE A 81 12.31 41.83 3.62
N VAL A 82 13.19 42.25 4.53
CA VAL A 82 12.84 42.67 5.89
C VAL A 82 13.06 44.17 6.09
N ALA A 83 14.22 44.70 5.70
CA ALA A 83 14.57 46.10 6.00
C ALA A 83 15.62 46.71 5.04
N HIS A 84 15.59 48.04 4.92
CA HIS A 84 16.63 48.84 4.27
C HIS A 84 17.18 49.84 5.28
N ALA A 85 18.26 49.47 5.96
CA ALA A 85 18.83 50.17 7.11
C ALA A 85 20.33 49.87 7.25
N CYS A 86 21.07 50.75 7.90
CA CYS A 86 22.47 50.56 8.23
C CYS A 86 22.65 49.39 9.20
N GLU A 87 21.81 49.30 10.24
CA GLU A 87 21.75 48.12 11.12
C GLU A 87 20.62 47.16 10.71
N GLY A 88 20.96 45.88 10.55
CA GLY A 88 20.00 44.84 10.21
C GLY A 88 19.14 44.41 11.40
N PRO A 89 17.86 44.07 11.19
CA PRO A 89 17.07 43.38 12.21
C PRO A 89 17.76 42.10 12.69
N PRO A 90 17.64 41.71 13.98
CA PRO A 90 18.26 40.48 14.48
C PRO A 90 17.83 39.26 13.67
N GLY A 91 18.82 38.50 13.17
CA GLY A 91 18.60 37.30 12.36
C GLY A 91 18.39 37.55 10.86
N ALA A 92 18.41 38.80 10.40
CA ALA A 92 18.41 39.10 8.97
C ALA A 92 19.85 39.03 8.40
N ILE A 93 19.98 38.57 7.16
CA ILE A 93 21.25 38.55 6.43
C ILE A 93 21.31 39.65 5.38
N ARG A 94 22.53 40.11 5.07
CA ARG A 94 22.75 41.19 4.12
C ARG A 94 22.64 40.67 2.69
N PHE A 95 21.75 41.26 1.89
CA PHE A 95 21.56 40.86 0.50
C PHE A 95 22.67 41.46 -0.40
N HIS A 96 23.49 40.59 -0.99
CA HIS A 96 24.57 40.96 -1.91
C HIS A 96 24.25 40.70 -3.40
N GLY A 97 23.00 40.31 -3.71
CA GLY A 97 22.62 39.79 -5.01
C GLY A 97 22.90 38.28 -5.11
N GLY A 98 21.88 37.51 -5.44
CA GLY A 98 21.91 36.04 -5.52
C GLY A 98 20.50 35.48 -5.74
N PRO A 99 20.37 34.18 -6.09
CA PRO A 99 19.07 33.52 -6.09
C PRO A 99 18.48 33.54 -4.68
N ALA A 100 17.20 33.90 -4.59
CA ALA A 100 16.46 33.86 -3.33
C ALA A 100 16.27 32.41 -2.90
N ASP A 101 16.24 32.19 -1.59
CA ASP A 101 15.81 30.92 -1.04
C ASP A 101 14.36 30.67 -1.43
N CYS A 102 14.11 29.45 -1.89
CA CYS A 102 12.80 29.05 -2.34
C CYS A 102 12.06 28.16 -1.33
N ASP A 103 12.74 27.74 -0.25
CA ASP A 103 12.15 27.20 0.96
C ASP A 103 12.82 27.72 2.23
N ASP A 104 12.36 28.88 2.73
CA ASP A 104 12.82 29.50 3.99
C ASP A 104 12.62 28.62 5.26
N ALA A 105 12.15 27.38 5.14
CA ALA A 105 12.00 26.44 6.24
C ALA A 105 12.95 25.23 6.18
N ASP A 106 13.72 25.04 5.11
CA ASP A 106 14.62 23.89 4.91
C ASP A 106 15.96 24.29 4.27
N ALA A 107 16.99 24.35 5.13
CA ALA A 107 18.35 24.73 4.78
C ALA A 107 19.03 23.84 3.72
N SER A 108 18.39 22.74 3.32
CA SER A 108 18.88 21.87 2.24
C SER A 108 18.31 22.22 0.85
N VAL A 109 17.35 23.16 0.75
CA VAL A 109 16.56 23.42 -0.47
C VAL A 109 16.54 24.91 -0.85
N TRP A 110 17.70 25.47 -1.25
CA TRP A 110 17.79 26.90 -1.60
C TRP A 110 17.64 27.25 -3.09
N ASN A 111 18.06 26.36 -4.00
CA ASN A 111 17.99 26.56 -5.46
C ASN A 111 17.08 25.56 -6.16
N GLY A 112 16.25 24.87 -5.38
CA GLY A 112 15.52 23.67 -5.76
C GLY A 112 14.47 23.90 -6.84
N LEU A 113 14.86 24.16 -8.06
CA LEU A 113 14.00 23.94 -9.21
C LEU A 113 14.06 22.44 -9.54
N ALA A 114 13.59 21.62 -8.59
CA ALA A 114 13.42 20.19 -8.79
C ALA A 114 12.31 19.97 -9.81
N LEU A 115 12.53 18.97 -10.68
CA LEU A 115 11.51 18.51 -11.61
C LEU A 115 10.67 17.45 -10.91
N TRP A 116 9.39 17.75 -10.77
CA TRP A 116 8.38 16.86 -10.23
C TRP A 116 7.57 16.29 -11.39
N TYR A 117 7.37 14.99 -11.37
CA TYR A 117 6.62 14.23 -12.36
C TYR A 117 5.37 13.65 -11.69
N PRO A 118 4.25 13.55 -12.40
CA PRO A 118 3.08 12.89 -11.87
C PRO A 118 3.35 11.39 -11.72
N ASP A 119 2.86 10.87 -10.60
CA ASP A 119 2.77 9.47 -10.20
C ASP A 119 1.26 9.21 -10.07
N ALA A 120 0.68 8.55 -11.07
CA ALA A 120 -0.76 8.62 -11.35
C ALA A 120 -1.56 7.52 -10.62
N ASP A 121 -0.93 6.39 -10.31
CA ASP A 121 -1.47 5.28 -9.51
C ASP A 121 -0.83 5.14 -8.12
N LEU A 122 0.16 5.99 -7.79
CA LEU A 122 0.75 6.15 -6.46
C LEU A 122 1.68 5.01 -6.04
N ASP A 123 2.36 4.36 -6.99
CA ASP A 123 3.28 3.24 -6.75
C ASP A 123 4.74 3.67 -6.51
N GLY A 124 5.04 4.96 -6.69
CA GLY A 124 6.39 5.53 -6.54
C GLY A 124 7.21 5.56 -7.83
N TRP A 125 6.61 5.25 -8.98
CA TRP A 125 7.18 5.39 -10.31
C TRP A 125 6.56 6.57 -11.04
N SER A 126 7.42 7.30 -11.76
CA SER A 126 6.98 8.53 -12.40
C SER A 126 6.62 8.24 -13.85
N SER A 127 5.56 8.87 -14.32
CA SER A 127 5.16 8.84 -15.74
C SER A 127 6.20 9.34 -16.74
N GLY A 128 7.33 9.87 -16.28
CA GLY A 128 8.44 10.32 -17.13
C GLY A 128 8.14 11.55 -18.01
N SER A 129 6.91 12.05 -18.01
CA SER A 129 6.44 13.21 -18.77
C SER A 129 5.54 14.11 -17.91
N GLY A 130 5.00 15.21 -18.47
CA GLY A 130 4.05 16.05 -17.73
C GLY A 130 4.61 16.78 -16.50
N TRP A 131 5.91 17.09 -16.47
CA TRP A 131 6.59 17.63 -15.30
C TRP A 131 6.26 19.09 -14.97
N VAL A 132 6.43 19.44 -13.69
CA VAL A 132 6.44 20.82 -13.18
C VAL A 132 7.74 21.09 -12.44
N GLN A 133 8.12 22.37 -12.36
CA GLN A 133 9.33 22.80 -11.69
C GLN A 133 8.97 23.60 -10.45
N ALA A 134 9.33 23.11 -9.27
CA ALA A 134 8.98 23.69 -7.98
C ALA A 134 9.95 23.27 -6.88
N CYS A 135 9.97 24.04 -5.79
CA CYS A 135 10.83 23.78 -4.62
C CYS A 135 10.39 22.59 -3.79
N HIS A 136 9.08 22.38 -3.75
CA HIS A 136 8.46 21.21 -3.17
C HIS A 136 7.63 20.48 -4.20
N ALA A 137 7.39 19.21 -3.95
CA ALA A 137 6.33 18.49 -4.63
C ALA A 137 5.05 19.34 -4.53
N PRO A 138 4.31 19.53 -5.63
CA PRO A 138 2.98 20.11 -5.54
C PRO A 138 2.19 19.44 -4.41
N ALA A 139 1.46 20.23 -3.61
CA ALA A 139 0.81 19.76 -2.38
C ALA A 139 -0.28 18.67 -2.57
N GLN A 140 -0.45 18.15 -3.79
CA GLN A 140 -1.33 17.05 -4.14
C GLN A 140 -0.54 15.75 -4.09
N THR A 141 -1.10 14.68 -3.52
CA THR A 141 -0.57 13.32 -3.63
C THR A 141 -0.44 12.94 -5.12
N GLY A 142 0.66 12.29 -5.50
CA GLY A 142 0.91 11.88 -6.88
C GLY A 142 1.90 12.76 -7.65
N TRP A 143 2.85 13.40 -6.95
CA TRP A 143 4.01 14.03 -7.60
C TRP A 143 5.29 13.58 -6.91
N ILE A 144 6.22 13.02 -7.69
CA ILE A 144 7.50 12.53 -7.20
C ILE A 144 8.66 13.09 -8.02
N ALA A 145 9.86 13.04 -7.45
CA ALA A 145 11.06 13.27 -8.23
C ALA A 145 11.23 12.15 -9.27
N ARG A 146 11.89 12.43 -10.40
CA ARG A 146 12.05 11.45 -11.48
C ARG A 146 12.66 10.14 -10.97
N THR A 147 11.86 9.09 -10.97
CA THR A 147 12.28 7.69 -10.99
C THR A 147 12.33 7.22 -12.45
N ASP A 148 12.87 6.03 -12.74
CA ASP A 148 12.79 5.53 -14.14
C ASP A 148 11.32 5.52 -14.59
N SER A 149 11.07 5.67 -15.89
CA SER A 149 9.71 5.96 -16.36
C SER A 149 8.83 4.71 -16.26
N ASP A 150 7.68 4.87 -15.60
CA ASP A 150 6.62 3.88 -15.51
C ASP A 150 6.12 3.51 -16.92
N CYS A 151 5.82 2.22 -17.13
CA CYS A 151 5.26 1.73 -18.38
C CYS A 151 3.72 1.69 -18.37
N GLN A 152 3.06 1.68 -17.20
CA GLN A 152 1.60 1.75 -17.06
C GLN A 152 1.15 2.64 -15.90
N ASP A 153 1.07 3.95 -16.16
CA ASP A 153 0.65 5.03 -15.23
C ASP A 153 -0.75 4.89 -14.57
N SER A 154 -1.47 3.80 -14.78
CA SER A 154 -2.81 3.57 -14.20
C SER A 154 -2.93 2.29 -13.40
N ASP A 155 -1.87 1.49 -13.33
CA ASP A 155 -1.85 0.21 -12.65
C ASP A 155 -0.63 0.11 -11.72
N PRO A 156 -0.82 0.23 -10.40
CA PRO A 156 0.28 0.26 -9.44
C PRO A 156 0.98 -1.10 -9.28
N THR A 157 0.54 -2.14 -10.01
CA THR A 157 1.20 -3.45 -10.05
C THR A 157 2.17 -3.60 -11.21
N ILE A 158 2.23 -2.63 -12.13
CA ILE A 158 3.04 -2.68 -13.36
C ILE A 158 4.02 -1.53 -13.37
N HIS A 159 5.28 -1.82 -13.02
CA HIS A 159 6.33 -0.82 -12.91
C HIS A 159 7.74 -1.46 -12.94
N PRO A 160 8.84 -0.70 -13.15
CA PRO A 160 10.20 -1.25 -13.33
C PRO A 160 10.80 -2.13 -12.22
N GLN A 161 10.09 -2.34 -11.11
CA GLN A 161 10.48 -3.19 -10.00
C GLN A 161 9.36 -4.15 -9.58
N ALA A 162 8.29 -4.26 -10.36
CA ALA A 162 7.25 -5.23 -10.12
C ALA A 162 7.82 -6.64 -10.29
N THR A 163 7.15 -7.61 -9.68
CA THR A 163 7.52 -9.01 -9.87
C THR A 163 6.82 -9.52 -11.12
N GLU A 164 7.61 -10.00 -12.06
CA GLU A 164 7.08 -10.57 -13.30
C GLU A 164 6.26 -11.84 -13.06
N ILE A 165 5.06 -11.89 -13.64
CA ILE A 165 4.23 -13.08 -13.72
C ILE A 165 4.38 -13.65 -15.12
N CYS A 166 5.40 -14.48 -15.29
CA CYS A 166 5.72 -15.04 -16.60
C CYS A 166 4.51 -15.68 -17.30
N GLY A 167 4.42 -15.51 -18.62
CA GLY A 167 3.48 -16.19 -19.50
C GLY A 167 2.01 -15.74 -19.39
N ASP A 168 1.71 -14.67 -18.65
CA ASP A 168 0.37 -14.09 -18.57
C ASP A 168 0.09 -13.04 -19.67
N GLY A 169 1.10 -12.69 -20.47
CA GLY A 169 1.02 -11.73 -21.57
C GLY A 169 1.20 -10.27 -21.15
N ILE A 170 1.46 -9.98 -19.88
CA ILE A 170 1.69 -8.64 -19.33
C ILE A 170 3.17 -8.52 -18.95
N ASP A 171 3.78 -7.37 -19.25
CA ASP A 171 5.15 -7.02 -18.86
C ASP A 171 5.06 -6.20 -17.57
N GLN A 172 5.02 -6.86 -16.39
CA GLN A 172 4.83 -6.16 -15.12
C GLN A 172 6.08 -5.37 -14.76
N ASP A 173 7.28 -5.90 -15.01
CA ASP A 173 8.54 -5.29 -14.62
C ASP A 173 9.13 -4.29 -15.63
N CYS A 174 8.38 -3.99 -16.70
CA CYS A 174 8.76 -3.09 -17.79
C CYS A 174 10.11 -3.45 -18.45
N ALA A 175 10.54 -4.72 -18.41
CA ALA A 175 11.84 -5.16 -18.96
C ALA A 175 11.82 -5.44 -20.48
N GLY A 176 10.71 -5.16 -21.16
CA GLY A 176 10.61 -5.21 -22.61
C GLY A 176 9.82 -6.41 -23.16
N GLY A 177 8.90 -6.92 -22.35
CA GLY A 177 7.91 -7.93 -22.70
C GLY A 177 7.80 -9.03 -21.63
N ASP A 178 6.62 -9.63 -21.56
CA ASP A 178 6.29 -10.78 -20.70
C ASP A 178 7.41 -11.85 -20.71
N GLU A 179 7.95 -12.13 -19.53
CA GLU A 179 8.95 -13.17 -19.38
C GLU A 179 8.36 -14.54 -19.77
N VAL A 180 9.04 -15.28 -20.65
CA VAL A 180 8.58 -16.64 -20.98
C VAL A 180 8.87 -17.54 -19.79
N CYS A 181 7.82 -18.11 -19.17
CA CYS A 181 8.00 -19.05 -18.07
C CYS A 181 9.00 -20.15 -18.45
N PRO A 182 10.14 -20.26 -17.72
CA PRO A 182 10.90 -21.48 -17.73
C PRO A 182 9.97 -22.57 -17.21
N TRP A 183 9.80 -23.67 -17.95
CA TRP A 183 8.88 -24.77 -17.58
C TRP A 183 9.35 -25.49 -16.29
N TRP A 184 9.19 -24.84 -15.15
CA TRP A 184 9.40 -25.40 -13.84
C TRP A 184 8.05 -25.68 -13.23
N ASP A 185 7.64 -26.94 -13.30
CA ASP A 185 6.66 -27.46 -12.35
C ASP A 185 7.23 -27.22 -10.96
N HIS A 186 6.62 -26.32 -10.19
CA HIS A 186 7.04 -26.07 -8.81
C HIS A 186 6.48 -27.12 -7.88
N THR A 187 7.34 -27.63 -7.00
CA THR A 187 6.95 -28.63 -6.00
C THR A 187 6.71 -27.97 -4.66
N ILE A 188 5.54 -28.23 -4.07
CA ILE A 188 5.28 -27.98 -2.66
C ILE A 188 5.40 -29.30 -1.89
N ALA A 189 6.36 -29.35 -0.96
CA ALA A 189 6.65 -30.57 -0.20
C ALA A 189 6.01 -30.54 1.19
N GLY A 190 5.24 -31.58 1.51
CA GLY A 190 4.79 -31.86 2.89
C GLY A 190 5.99 -32.10 3.82
N ALA A 191 5.88 -31.69 5.09
CA ALA A 191 6.99 -31.76 6.05
C ALA A 191 6.93 -32.99 6.95
N THR A 192 5.81 -33.69 7.07
CA THR A 192 5.67 -34.83 7.96
C THR A 192 5.16 -36.10 7.27
N SER A 193 5.77 -37.23 7.65
CA SER A 193 5.41 -38.52 7.06
C SER A 193 4.01 -38.95 7.47
N GLY A 194 3.14 -39.19 6.49
CA GLY A 194 1.81 -39.74 6.72
C GLY A 194 0.72 -38.72 7.01
N GLU A 195 1.00 -37.42 6.94
CA GLU A 195 0.00 -36.35 7.12
C GLU A 195 -1.03 -36.26 5.98
N GLY A 196 -0.73 -36.92 4.85
CA GLY A 196 -1.62 -36.91 3.69
C GLY A 196 -1.64 -35.55 2.99
N PHE A 197 -0.55 -34.77 3.06
CA PHE A 197 -0.38 -33.52 2.33
C PHE A 197 -0.66 -33.73 0.83
N GLY A 198 -1.45 -32.84 0.24
CA GLY A 198 -1.93 -32.98 -1.15
C GLY A 198 -3.05 -34.00 -1.31
N SER A 199 -3.79 -34.32 -0.24
CA SER A 199 -4.97 -35.20 -0.34
C SER A 199 -6.11 -34.58 -1.16
N ASP A 200 -6.13 -33.25 -1.19
CA ASP A 200 -6.97 -32.43 -2.06
C ASP A 200 -6.27 -31.09 -2.27
N VAL A 201 -6.53 -30.44 -3.39
CA VAL A 201 -5.94 -29.15 -3.77
C VAL A 201 -6.99 -28.31 -4.48
N VAL A 202 -7.09 -27.05 -4.11
CA VAL A 202 -7.93 -26.07 -4.81
C VAL A 202 -7.16 -24.78 -4.98
N VAL A 203 -7.30 -24.16 -6.15
CA VAL A 203 -6.94 -22.76 -6.33
C VAL A 203 -8.18 -21.97 -5.95
N VAL A 204 -8.05 -21.12 -4.94
CA VAL A 204 -9.09 -20.17 -4.55
C VAL A 204 -8.65 -18.80 -5.07
N GLY A 205 -9.57 -17.82 -5.14
CA GLY A 205 -9.17 -16.42 -5.23
C GLY A 205 -8.26 -16.00 -4.07
N ASP A 206 -8.22 -14.72 -3.74
CA ASP A 206 -7.33 -14.20 -2.70
C ASP A 206 -7.76 -14.64 -1.28
N GLY A 207 -7.31 -15.83 -0.87
CA GLY A 207 -7.64 -16.45 0.41
C GLY A 207 -6.89 -15.83 1.60
N THR A 208 -5.84 -15.03 1.37
CA THR A 208 -5.01 -14.42 2.42
C THR A 208 -5.19 -12.91 2.56
N GLY A 209 -5.76 -12.26 1.55
CA GLY A 209 -5.96 -10.82 1.45
C GLY A 209 -4.77 -10.06 0.86
N ASP A 210 -3.92 -10.71 0.06
CA ASP A 210 -2.71 -10.11 -0.53
C ASP A 210 -2.87 -9.66 -2.00
N GLY A 211 -4.07 -9.82 -2.57
CA GLY A 211 -4.42 -9.42 -3.92
C GLY A 211 -4.17 -10.49 -4.99
N LEU A 212 -3.65 -11.67 -4.63
CA LEU A 212 -3.34 -12.73 -5.58
C LEU A 212 -4.06 -14.05 -5.22
N PRO A 213 -4.41 -14.89 -6.21
CA PRO A 213 -5.00 -16.20 -5.95
C PRO A 213 -4.09 -17.10 -5.11
N ASP A 214 -4.69 -17.79 -4.13
CA ASP A 214 -4.01 -18.72 -3.24
C ASP A 214 -4.20 -20.17 -3.68
N LEU A 215 -3.15 -20.99 -3.55
CA LEU A 215 -3.26 -22.44 -3.63
C LEU A 215 -3.48 -23.04 -2.24
N TRP A 216 -4.65 -23.65 -2.03
CA TRP A 216 -4.96 -24.38 -0.81
C TRP A 216 -4.67 -25.86 -0.95
N VAL A 217 -3.88 -26.39 -0.01
CA VAL A 217 -3.48 -27.80 0.02
C VAL A 217 -3.98 -28.45 1.30
N LEU A 218 -4.70 -29.58 1.19
CA LEU A 218 -5.20 -30.32 2.35
C LEU A 218 -4.24 -31.41 2.80
N GLY A 219 -4.20 -31.63 4.11
CA GLY A 219 -3.58 -32.76 4.78
C GLY A 219 -4.62 -33.55 5.55
N ALA A 220 -5.35 -34.43 4.86
CA ALA A 220 -6.49 -35.15 5.44
C ALA A 220 -6.15 -35.93 6.72
N ARG A 221 -4.92 -36.40 6.91
CA ARG A 221 -4.54 -37.13 8.14
C ARG A 221 -3.93 -36.24 9.22
N ALA A 222 -3.46 -35.05 8.86
CA ALA A 222 -3.08 -34.03 9.82
C ALA A 222 -4.29 -33.27 10.38
N GLY A 223 -5.44 -33.33 9.70
CA GLY A 223 -6.57 -32.45 10.02
C GLY A 223 -6.22 -30.99 9.77
N ALA A 224 -5.36 -30.73 8.78
CA ALA A 224 -4.82 -29.41 8.48
C ALA A 224 -4.99 -29.03 7.00
N ALA A 225 -5.05 -27.73 6.74
CA ALA A 225 -5.07 -27.12 5.42
C ALA A 225 -4.08 -25.95 5.38
N TRP A 226 -3.38 -25.77 4.26
CA TRP A 226 -2.34 -24.75 4.10
C TRP A 226 -2.65 -23.87 2.90
N SER A 227 -2.68 -22.55 3.10
CA SER A 227 -2.71 -21.57 2.01
C SER A 227 -1.29 -21.24 1.56
N MET A 228 -1.04 -21.37 0.26
CA MET A 228 0.21 -21.06 -0.42
C MET A 228 -0.03 -19.88 -1.36
N PRO A 229 0.48 -18.67 -1.02
CA PRO A 229 0.30 -17.49 -1.87
C PRO A 229 0.88 -17.69 -3.26
N GLY A 230 0.10 -17.30 -4.26
CA GLY A 230 0.52 -17.24 -5.66
C GLY A 230 1.24 -15.94 -6.02
N PRO A 231 1.90 -15.89 -7.19
CA PRO A 231 2.32 -17.04 -7.98
C PRO A 231 3.47 -17.81 -7.28
N LEU A 232 3.52 -19.12 -7.45
CA LEU A 232 4.67 -19.91 -7.00
C LEU A 232 5.86 -19.62 -7.93
N THR A 233 6.90 -18.97 -7.41
CA THR A 233 8.11 -18.62 -8.19
C THR A 233 9.28 -19.59 -8.00
N ARG A 234 9.13 -20.57 -7.10
CA ARG A 234 10.14 -21.60 -6.78
C ARG A 234 9.52 -22.77 -6.02
N ASP A 235 10.26 -23.86 -5.89
CA ASP A 235 9.93 -24.94 -4.95
C ASP A 235 9.88 -24.40 -3.51
N GLN A 236 8.84 -24.76 -2.76
CA GLN A 236 8.59 -24.24 -1.42
C GLN A 236 8.21 -25.40 -0.47
N PRO A 237 8.65 -25.39 0.80
CA PRO A 237 8.16 -26.33 1.80
C PRO A 237 6.75 -25.93 2.28
N GLN A 238 5.96 -26.86 2.82
CA GLN A 238 4.65 -26.53 3.42
C GLN A 238 4.73 -25.48 4.54
N SER A 239 5.89 -25.31 5.18
CA SER A 239 6.10 -24.28 6.20
C SER A 239 6.13 -22.85 5.64
N ALA A 240 6.14 -22.68 4.32
CA ALA A 240 6.01 -21.39 3.65
C ALA A 240 4.54 -20.92 3.56
N ALA A 241 3.57 -21.74 3.99
CA ALA A 241 2.17 -21.38 4.00
C ALA A 241 1.92 -20.08 4.78
N ALA A 242 1.21 -19.13 4.17
CA ALA A 242 0.85 -17.86 4.81
C ALA A 242 -0.22 -18.07 5.91
N LEU A 243 -1.09 -19.05 5.70
CA LEU A 243 -2.16 -19.43 6.61
C LEU A 243 -2.22 -20.96 6.76
N THR A 244 -2.34 -21.44 7.99
CA THR A 244 -2.59 -22.86 8.31
C THR A 244 -3.88 -22.97 9.10
N LEU A 245 -4.81 -23.77 8.63
CA LEU A 245 -6.05 -24.10 9.34
C LEU A 245 -5.98 -25.51 9.90
N GLU A 246 -6.41 -25.69 11.15
CA GLU A 246 -6.44 -26.98 11.83
C GLU A 246 -7.86 -27.28 12.34
N VAL A 247 -8.28 -28.54 12.24
CA VAL A 247 -9.50 -29.05 12.88
C VAL A 247 -9.19 -29.47 14.31
N GLU A 248 -10.06 -29.11 15.25
CA GLU A 248 -10.01 -29.74 16.58
C GLU A 248 -10.44 -31.21 16.45
N ASP A 249 -9.52 -32.14 16.73
CA ASP A 249 -9.77 -33.58 16.65
C ASP A 249 -9.77 -34.26 18.03
N PRO A 250 -10.79 -34.06 18.86
CA PRO A 250 -10.88 -34.68 20.19
C PRO A 250 -11.03 -36.21 20.13
N ASN A 251 -11.41 -36.77 18.97
CA ASN A 251 -11.80 -38.18 18.83
C ASN A 251 -10.92 -39.00 17.88
N GLY A 252 -9.92 -38.41 17.23
CA GLY A 252 -9.03 -39.10 16.29
C GLY A 252 -9.63 -39.34 14.90
N LEU A 253 -10.73 -38.66 14.56
CA LEU A 253 -11.53 -38.90 13.34
C LEU A 253 -11.79 -37.64 12.53
N ASP A 254 -11.50 -36.46 13.07
CA ASP A 254 -11.86 -35.17 12.48
C ASP A 254 -10.74 -34.70 11.55
N ALA A 255 -11.08 -34.57 10.28
CA ALA A 255 -10.13 -34.40 9.20
C ALA A 255 -10.78 -33.66 8.03
N PHE A 256 -10.03 -32.82 7.34
CA PHE A 256 -10.47 -32.20 6.10
C PHE A 256 -10.48 -33.23 4.95
N TYR A 257 -11.60 -33.30 4.22
CA TYR A 257 -11.79 -34.21 3.08
C TYR A 257 -12.09 -33.50 1.76
N ALA A 258 -12.52 -32.24 1.86
CA ALA A 258 -12.88 -31.42 0.73
C ALA A 258 -12.67 -29.94 1.10
N VAL A 259 -12.29 -29.15 0.11
CA VAL A 259 -12.21 -27.70 0.18
C VAL A 259 -12.68 -27.11 -1.14
N VAL A 260 -13.43 -26.03 -1.09
CA VAL A 260 -13.85 -25.24 -2.26
C VAL A 260 -13.85 -23.76 -1.90
N SER A 261 -13.62 -22.89 -2.90
CA SER A 261 -14.03 -21.49 -2.77
C SER A 261 -15.55 -21.45 -2.70
N ALA A 262 -16.11 -20.74 -1.73
CA ALA A 262 -17.53 -20.47 -1.64
C ALA A 262 -17.89 -19.13 -2.31
N GLY A 263 -16.92 -18.42 -2.90
CA GLY A 263 -17.07 -17.04 -3.34
C GLY A 263 -17.24 -16.07 -2.17
N ASP A 264 -17.36 -14.77 -2.45
CA ASP A 264 -17.69 -13.73 -1.46
C ASP A 264 -19.19 -13.78 -1.08
N VAL A 265 -19.53 -14.71 -0.18
CA VAL A 265 -20.90 -14.91 0.32
C VAL A 265 -21.28 -13.89 1.39
N ASP A 266 -20.34 -13.06 1.86
CA ASP A 266 -20.64 -12.03 2.85
C ASP A 266 -20.46 -10.56 2.45
N GLY A 267 -20.01 -10.33 1.22
CA GLY A 267 -19.92 -9.05 0.55
C GLY A 267 -18.76 -8.20 1.07
N ASP A 268 -17.70 -8.83 1.59
CA ASP A 268 -16.52 -8.12 2.11
C ASP A 268 -15.36 -8.04 1.10
N GLY A 269 -15.55 -8.58 -0.10
CA GLY A 269 -14.60 -8.56 -1.21
C GLY A 269 -13.56 -9.66 -1.16
N LEU A 270 -13.65 -10.60 -0.20
CA LEU A 270 -12.78 -11.77 -0.13
C LEU A 270 -13.60 -13.05 -0.29
N ASP A 271 -13.06 -14.00 -1.05
CA ASP A 271 -13.70 -15.31 -1.18
C ASP A 271 -13.73 -16.06 0.16
N GLU A 272 -14.92 -16.50 0.57
CA GLU A 272 -15.05 -17.47 1.65
C GLU A 272 -14.55 -18.85 1.23
N LEU A 273 -14.11 -19.61 2.22
CA LEU A 273 -13.66 -20.99 2.04
C LEU A 273 -14.62 -21.95 2.74
N ALA A 274 -15.07 -22.97 2.02
CA ALA A 274 -15.87 -24.05 2.58
C ALA A 274 -15.02 -25.32 2.73
N PHE A 275 -14.96 -25.84 3.96
CA PHE A 275 -14.22 -27.04 4.32
C PHE A 275 -15.14 -28.16 4.77
N GLY A 276 -14.96 -29.35 4.20
CA GLY A 276 -15.72 -30.55 4.54
C GLY A 276 -14.99 -31.41 5.58
N VAL A 277 -15.65 -31.66 6.71
CA VAL A 277 -15.11 -32.48 7.82
C VAL A 277 -16.10 -33.61 8.16
N PRO A 278 -16.07 -34.73 7.41
CA PRO A 278 -17.08 -35.79 7.52
C PRO A 278 -17.00 -36.59 8.84
N GLY A 279 -15.87 -36.53 9.55
CA GLY A 279 -15.66 -37.24 10.81
C GLY A 279 -16.38 -36.65 12.01
N VAL A 280 -16.71 -35.35 11.95
CA VAL A 280 -17.04 -34.58 13.15
C VAL A 280 -18.30 -35.07 13.85
N GLN A 281 -18.20 -35.11 15.18
CA GLN A 281 -19.32 -35.35 16.07
C GLN A 281 -20.00 -34.01 16.40
N VAL A 282 -21.27 -33.89 16.05
CA VAL A 282 -22.07 -32.70 16.36
C VAL A 282 -22.89 -32.95 17.62
N GLY A 283 -22.45 -32.41 18.75
CA GLY A 283 -23.08 -32.65 20.05
C GLY A 283 -23.11 -34.14 20.42
N ILE A 284 -24.28 -34.78 20.37
CA ILE A 284 -24.46 -36.22 20.63
C ILE A 284 -24.64 -37.06 19.34
N VAL A 285 -24.41 -36.44 18.19
CA VAL A 285 -24.64 -37.01 16.87
C VAL A 285 -23.32 -37.51 16.31
N ASP A 286 -23.10 -38.82 16.42
CA ASP A 286 -21.87 -39.48 15.96
C ASP A 286 -21.71 -39.37 14.44
N ARG A 287 -20.50 -38.97 14.00
CA ARG A 287 -20.10 -38.86 12.58
C ARG A 287 -21.17 -38.18 11.74
N ALA A 288 -21.68 -37.07 12.27
CA ALA A 288 -22.62 -36.23 11.55
C ALA A 288 -21.98 -35.73 10.25
N GLY A 289 -20.71 -35.35 10.37
CA GLY A 289 -20.03 -34.52 9.39
C GLY A 289 -20.52 -33.07 9.46
N ALA A 290 -19.67 -32.16 9.05
CA ALA A 290 -20.01 -30.75 8.94
C ALA A 290 -19.30 -30.09 7.75
N VAL A 291 -19.86 -28.96 7.32
CA VAL A 291 -19.19 -28.02 6.42
C VAL A 291 -18.95 -26.73 7.16
N TYR A 292 -17.71 -26.27 7.16
CA TYR A 292 -17.28 -25.03 7.80
C TYR A 292 -17.04 -23.98 6.73
N ILE A 293 -17.81 -22.90 6.76
CA ILE A 293 -17.63 -21.76 5.87
C ILE A 293 -16.95 -20.66 6.67
N ARG A 294 -15.72 -20.35 6.29
CA ARG A 294 -14.85 -19.39 6.97
C ARG A 294 -14.62 -18.20 6.04
N ARG A 295 -14.63 -17.00 6.62
CA ARG A 295 -14.24 -15.77 5.94
C ARG A 295 -12.88 -15.88 5.28
N GLY A 296 -12.76 -15.30 4.10
CA GLY A 296 -11.48 -15.08 3.44
C GLY A 296 -10.51 -14.30 4.33
N GLY A 297 -9.22 -14.46 4.05
CA GLY A 297 -8.16 -13.67 4.64
C GLY A 297 -7.54 -14.19 5.94
N GLY A 298 -6.42 -13.57 6.25
CA GLY A 298 -5.65 -13.73 7.48
C GLY A 298 -4.41 -14.61 7.32
N THR A 299 -3.55 -14.57 8.34
CA THR A 299 -2.26 -15.28 8.35
C THR A 299 -2.05 -16.06 9.65
N GLY A 300 -1.02 -16.91 9.65
CA GLY A 300 -0.60 -17.72 10.80
C GLY A 300 -1.38 -19.02 10.95
N THR A 301 -1.29 -19.66 12.14
CA THR A 301 -2.01 -20.90 12.43
C THR A 301 -3.32 -20.61 13.17
N ARG A 302 -4.43 -21.19 12.71
CA ARG A 302 -5.78 -20.97 13.28
C ARG A 302 -6.58 -22.26 13.31
N THR A 303 -7.49 -22.37 14.27
CA THR A 303 -8.50 -23.42 14.30
C THR A 303 -9.67 -23.05 13.39
N VAL A 304 -10.18 -24.00 12.60
CA VAL A 304 -11.27 -23.75 11.64
C VAL A 304 -12.57 -23.31 12.33
N ASP A 305 -12.92 -23.89 13.48
CA ASP A 305 -14.12 -23.56 14.26
C ASP A 305 -14.13 -22.11 14.78
N VAL A 306 -12.96 -21.57 15.12
CA VAL A 306 -12.83 -20.24 15.76
C VAL A 306 -13.03 -19.09 14.77
N GLY A 307 -12.99 -19.38 13.46
CA GLY A 307 -13.19 -18.41 12.38
C GLY A 307 -14.37 -18.71 11.45
N ALA A 308 -15.08 -19.81 11.64
CA ALA A 308 -16.21 -20.18 10.79
C ALA A 308 -17.39 -19.22 11.01
N ARG A 309 -17.84 -18.57 9.94
CA ARG A 309 -19.07 -17.77 9.92
C ARG A 309 -20.29 -18.69 10.01
N THR A 310 -20.28 -19.76 9.21
CA THR A 310 -21.37 -20.72 9.11
C THR A 310 -20.85 -22.12 9.30
N ILE A 311 -21.56 -22.92 10.10
CA ILE A 311 -21.26 -24.35 10.28
C ILE A 311 -22.54 -25.12 9.95
N LEU A 312 -22.50 -25.85 8.84
CA LEU A 312 -23.60 -26.68 8.39
C LEU A 312 -23.44 -28.09 8.94
N GLU A 313 -24.39 -28.52 9.77
CA GLU A 313 -24.29 -29.78 10.52
C GLU A 313 -25.09 -30.90 9.85
N GLY A 314 -24.47 -32.07 9.72
CA GLY A 314 -25.04 -33.25 9.09
C GLY A 314 -25.91 -34.11 10.01
N ASN A 315 -26.52 -35.15 9.42
CA ASN A 315 -27.31 -36.14 10.15
C ASN A 315 -26.41 -37.24 10.72
N ARG A 316 -26.89 -37.96 11.76
CA ARG A 316 -26.17 -39.08 12.39
C ARG A 316 -25.63 -40.06 11.36
N PHE A 317 -24.33 -40.33 11.43
CA PHE A 317 -23.58 -41.18 10.50
C PHE A 317 -23.62 -40.76 9.04
N GLY A 318 -24.13 -39.57 8.71
CA GLY A 318 -24.27 -39.10 7.33
C GLY A 318 -22.94 -38.73 6.67
N GLN A 319 -21.95 -38.32 7.46
CA GLN A 319 -20.64 -37.86 6.98
C GLN A 319 -20.75 -36.70 5.97
N LEU A 320 -21.57 -35.71 6.32
CA LEU A 320 -21.69 -34.47 5.54
C LEU A 320 -20.32 -33.81 5.33
N GLY A 321 -20.10 -33.27 4.13
CA GLY A 321 -18.83 -32.64 3.76
C GLY A 321 -17.78 -33.64 3.28
N THR A 322 -18.17 -34.85 2.90
CA THR A 322 -17.24 -35.81 2.28
C THR A 322 -16.70 -35.28 0.94
N LYS A 323 -17.55 -34.60 0.17
CA LYS A 323 -17.24 -33.85 -1.04
C LYS A 323 -18.04 -32.56 -1.05
N LEU A 324 -17.42 -31.53 -1.60
CA LEU A 324 -17.98 -30.20 -1.79
C LEU A 324 -17.82 -29.79 -3.25
N ALA A 325 -18.71 -28.94 -3.72
CA ALA A 325 -18.62 -28.25 -5.00
C ALA A 325 -19.44 -26.97 -4.93
N VAL A 326 -19.12 -26.03 -5.80
CA VAL A 326 -19.87 -24.78 -5.96
C VAL A 326 -20.25 -24.59 -7.41
N GLY A 327 -21.31 -23.82 -7.65
CA GLY A 327 -21.77 -23.42 -8.97
C GLY A 327 -23.15 -22.78 -8.90
N ASP A 328 -23.51 -22.01 -9.92
CA ASP A 328 -24.88 -21.52 -10.08
C ASP A 328 -25.70 -22.58 -10.83
N TRP A 329 -26.75 -23.09 -10.19
CA TRP A 329 -27.60 -24.14 -10.79
C TRP A 329 -29.01 -23.67 -11.11
N ASP A 330 -29.41 -22.52 -10.58
CA ASP A 330 -30.76 -21.98 -10.71
C ASP A 330 -30.80 -20.56 -11.27
N GLY A 331 -29.65 -20.00 -11.66
CA GLY A 331 -29.49 -18.63 -12.13
C GLY A 331 -29.63 -17.59 -11.01
N GLY A 332 -29.47 -18.05 -9.76
CA GLY A 332 -29.65 -17.26 -8.53
C GLY A 332 -28.34 -16.80 -7.90
N GLY A 333 -27.21 -17.12 -8.52
CA GLY A 333 -25.86 -16.98 -7.97
C GLY A 333 -25.34 -18.28 -7.36
N LEU A 334 -24.19 -18.19 -6.71
CA LEU A 334 -23.42 -19.35 -6.26
C LEU A 334 -24.15 -20.19 -5.20
N ALA A 335 -24.25 -21.50 -5.45
CA ALA A 335 -24.76 -22.49 -4.51
C ALA A 335 -23.66 -23.48 -4.10
N LEU A 336 -23.70 -23.89 -2.84
CA LEU A 336 -22.83 -24.93 -2.28
C LEU A 336 -23.51 -26.29 -2.31
N PHE A 337 -22.85 -27.25 -2.95
CA PHE A 337 -23.21 -28.67 -2.98
C PHE A 337 -22.39 -29.41 -1.92
N ALA A 338 -23.06 -30.12 -1.01
CA ALA A 338 -22.40 -30.92 0.00
C ALA A 338 -22.94 -32.36 0.03
N SER A 339 -22.04 -33.33 -0.10
CA SER A 339 -22.40 -34.74 -0.05
C SER A 339 -22.39 -35.30 1.37
N ALA A 340 -23.35 -36.17 1.67
CA ALA A 340 -23.43 -37.01 2.85
C ALA A 340 -23.64 -38.49 2.41
N PRO A 341 -22.58 -39.20 1.99
CA PRO A 341 -22.71 -40.50 1.33
C PRO A 341 -23.29 -41.61 2.21
N TYR A 342 -23.28 -41.43 3.52
CA TYR A 342 -23.84 -42.40 4.45
C TYR A 342 -25.19 -41.97 5.01
N ASP A 343 -25.76 -40.88 4.50
CA ASP A 343 -27.10 -40.46 4.88
C ASP A 343 -28.10 -41.59 4.57
N GLY A 344 -28.83 -41.98 5.61
CA GLY A 344 -29.76 -43.10 5.60
C GLY A 344 -31.21 -42.68 5.79
N ARG A 345 -31.54 -41.38 5.63
CA ARG A 345 -32.87 -40.84 5.96
C ARG A 345 -33.97 -41.44 5.10
N ALA A 346 -33.74 -41.53 3.79
CA ALA A 346 -34.68 -42.12 2.84
C ALA A 346 -34.52 -43.64 2.76
N VAL A 347 -33.30 -44.08 2.47
CA VAL A 347 -32.93 -45.48 2.32
C VAL A 347 -31.57 -45.70 3.00
N SER A 348 -31.41 -46.82 3.71
CA SER A 348 -30.21 -47.09 4.52
C SER A 348 -28.93 -46.98 3.70
N ASN A 349 -28.06 -46.05 4.09
CA ASN A 349 -26.77 -45.72 3.44
C ASN A 349 -26.90 -45.48 1.93
N ALA A 350 -28.01 -44.90 1.49
CA ALA A 350 -28.18 -44.55 0.09
C ALA A 350 -27.43 -43.28 -0.29
N GLY A 351 -27.15 -42.42 0.69
CA GLY A 351 -26.43 -41.16 0.51
C GLY A 351 -27.33 -40.03 0.03
N ALA A 352 -26.86 -38.81 0.20
CA ALA A 352 -27.53 -37.61 -0.26
C ALA A 352 -26.53 -36.54 -0.71
N ILE A 353 -26.97 -35.70 -1.64
CA ILE A 353 -26.34 -34.41 -1.96
C ILE A 353 -27.33 -33.34 -1.56
N LEU A 354 -26.88 -32.39 -0.76
CA LEU A 354 -27.67 -31.24 -0.37
C LEU A 354 -27.11 -30.01 -1.09
N VAL A 355 -27.99 -29.08 -1.45
CA VAL A 355 -27.66 -27.84 -2.18
C VAL A 355 -28.19 -26.67 -1.38
N THR A 356 -27.37 -25.63 -1.17
CA THR A 356 -27.76 -24.40 -0.46
C THR A 356 -27.11 -23.17 -1.09
N SER A 357 -27.89 -22.13 -1.37
CA SER A 357 -27.42 -20.77 -1.69
C SER A 357 -27.52 -19.83 -0.48
N THR A 358 -27.96 -20.34 0.69
CA THR A 358 -28.11 -19.56 1.93
C THR A 358 -27.06 -19.93 2.98
N PHE A 359 -26.33 -18.92 3.48
CA PHE A 359 -25.22 -19.09 4.44
C PHE A 359 -25.43 -18.29 5.74
N PRO A 360 -26.30 -18.76 6.66
CA PRO A 360 -26.59 -18.02 7.88
C PRO A 360 -25.44 -18.11 8.89
N ALA A 361 -25.21 -17.04 9.64
CA ALA A 361 -24.19 -17.05 10.68
C ALA A 361 -24.54 -18.03 11.81
N GLY A 362 -23.52 -18.77 12.29
CA GLY A 362 -23.61 -19.73 13.37
C GLY A 362 -23.76 -21.18 12.92
N ARG A 363 -24.13 -22.04 13.87
CA ARG A 363 -24.30 -23.49 13.66
C ARG A 363 -25.74 -23.78 13.30
N VAL A 364 -25.97 -24.39 12.14
CA VAL A 364 -27.31 -24.74 11.66
C VAL A 364 -27.32 -26.15 11.07
N PRO A 365 -28.40 -26.94 11.26
CA PRO A 365 -28.57 -28.17 10.52
C PRO A 365 -28.63 -27.86 9.01
N TYR A 366 -27.83 -28.54 8.19
CA TYR A 366 -27.80 -28.28 6.74
C TYR A 366 -29.22 -28.39 6.14
N GLU A 367 -29.99 -29.38 6.58
CA GLU A 367 -31.38 -29.62 6.16
C GLU A 367 -32.34 -28.44 6.39
N SER A 368 -32.00 -27.51 7.28
CA SER A 368 -32.83 -26.34 7.55
C SER A 368 -32.63 -25.20 6.55
N VAL A 369 -31.55 -25.25 5.77
CA VAL A 369 -31.18 -24.22 4.78
C VAL A 369 -31.08 -24.77 3.36
N ALA A 370 -31.18 -26.08 3.16
CA ALA A 370 -31.09 -26.69 1.84
C ALA A 370 -32.25 -26.28 0.93
N ASP A 371 -31.92 -25.71 -0.24
CA ASP A 371 -32.86 -25.37 -1.30
C ASP A 371 -33.28 -26.63 -2.07
N ALA A 372 -32.35 -27.55 -2.26
CA ALA A 372 -32.58 -28.82 -2.93
C ALA A 372 -31.87 -29.98 -2.23
N ARG A 373 -32.42 -31.18 -2.45
CA ARG A 373 -31.86 -32.43 -1.94
C ARG A 373 -32.00 -33.51 -3.01
N ILE A 374 -30.88 -34.18 -3.28
CA ILE A 374 -30.79 -35.34 -4.17
C ILE A 374 -30.49 -36.54 -3.29
N GLU A 375 -31.33 -37.57 -3.36
CA GLU A 375 -31.21 -38.76 -2.51
C GLU A 375 -30.92 -40.00 -3.34
N GLY A 376 -30.02 -40.85 -2.83
CA GLY A 376 -29.88 -42.21 -3.34
C GLY A 376 -31.17 -42.99 -3.12
N ILE A 377 -31.53 -43.83 -4.08
CA ILE A 377 -32.77 -44.61 -4.06
C ILE A 377 -32.52 -46.07 -3.69
N THR A 378 -31.25 -46.50 -3.65
CA THR A 378 -30.85 -47.87 -3.37
C THR A 378 -30.03 -47.96 -2.08
N SER A 379 -30.27 -48.99 -1.27
CA SER A 379 -29.50 -49.19 -0.04
C SER A 379 -28.03 -49.47 -0.34
N GLY A 380 -27.14 -48.75 0.34
CA GLY A 380 -25.70 -48.86 0.14
C GLY A 380 -25.18 -48.22 -1.15
N GLU A 381 -26.01 -47.44 -1.86
CA GLU A 381 -25.62 -46.70 -3.07
C GLU A 381 -24.54 -45.67 -2.81
N ARG A 382 -24.57 -45.04 -1.63
CA ARG A 382 -23.63 -44.01 -1.20
C ARG A 382 -23.48 -42.86 -2.19
N LEU A 383 -24.61 -42.34 -2.64
CA LEU A 383 -24.66 -41.14 -3.46
C LEU A 383 -23.82 -40.03 -2.81
N GLY A 384 -22.82 -39.54 -3.54
CA GLY A 384 -21.91 -38.50 -3.07
C GLY A 384 -20.51 -38.98 -2.67
N GLU A 385 -20.21 -40.29 -2.72
CA GLU A 385 -18.87 -40.80 -2.36
C GLU A 385 -17.77 -40.41 -3.38
N ALA A 386 -18.13 -40.15 -4.65
CA ALA A 386 -17.21 -39.67 -5.69
C ALA A 386 -17.97 -38.88 -6.76
N TRP A 387 -17.65 -37.59 -6.93
CA TRP A 387 -18.25 -36.71 -7.94
C TRP A 387 -17.18 -35.79 -8.53
N LEU A 388 -17.32 -35.52 -9.82
CA LEU A 388 -16.72 -34.41 -10.53
C LEU A 388 -17.90 -33.55 -10.97
N LEU A 389 -18.16 -32.45 -10.28
CA LEU A 389 -19.02 -31.40 -10.82
C LEU A 389 -18.18 -30.66 -11.86
N VAL A 390 -18.73 -30.51 -13.05
CA VAL A 390 -18.21 -29.57 -14.03
C VAL A 390 -18.81 -28.25 -13.60
N ALA A 391 -17.97 -27.37 -13.06
CA ALA A 391 -18.37 -26.04 -12.63
C ALA A 391 -18.69 -25.19 -13.86
N ASP A 392 -19.69 -24.35 -13.69
CA ASP A 392 -20.11 -23.23 -14.54
C ASP A 392 -20.19 -22.11 -13.51
N THR A 393 -19.05 -21.44 -13.34
CA THR A 393 -18.79 -20.57 -12.19
C THR A 393 -19.55 -19.26 -12.29
N ASP A 394 -19.84 -18.76 -13.50
CA ASP A 394 -20.56 -17.51 -13.76
C ASP A 394 -22.03 -17.69 -14.20
N GLY A 395 -22.46 -18.92 -14.48
CA GLY A 395 -23.85 -19.27 -14.76
C GLY A 395 -24.30 -18.95 -16.18
N ASP A 396 -23.36 -18.83 -17.12
CA ASP A 396 -23.59 -18.46 -18.51
C ASP A 396 -24.04 -19.67 -19.37
N GLY A 397 -23.85 -20.90 -18.85
CA GLY A 397 -24.22 -22.15 -19.47
C GLY A 397 -23.11 -22.84 -20.27
N LEU A 398 -21.90 -22.27 -20.28
CA LEU A 398 -20.64 -22.95 -20.55
C LEU A 398 -20.07 -23.50 -19.25
N ASP A 399 -19.20 -24.49 -19.36
CA ASP A 399 -18.52 -25.01 -18.18
C ASP A 399 -17.10 -24.43 -18.12
N ASP A 400 -16.54 -24.27 -16.92
CA ASP A 400 -15.22 -23.66 -16.70
C ASP A 400 -14.12 -24.35 -17.52
N GLN A 401 -14.32 -25.62 -17.89
CA GLN A 401 -13.39 -26.37 -18.71
C GLN A 401 -13.52 -26.02 -20.20
N ALA A 402 -14.72 -25.73 -20.69
CA ALA A 402 -15.01 -25.23 -22.01
C ALA A 402 -14.46 -23.79 -22.19
N GLU A 403 -14.62 -22.95 -21.19
CA GLU A 403 -14.12 -21.56 -21.19
C GLU A 403 -12.59 -21.50 -21.16
N ARG A 404 -11.95 -22.32 -20.32
CA ARG A 404 -10.48 -22.49 -20.35
C ARG A 404 -9.95 -23.00 -21.69
N VAL A 405 -10.75 -23.77 -22.44
CA VAL A 405 -10.40 -24.22 -23.80
C VAL A 405 -10.65 -23.12 -24.84
N ALA A 406 -11.63 -22.27 -24.60
CA ALA A 406 -11.95 -21.09 -25.41
C ALA A 406 -11.01 -19.90 -25.14
N HIS A 407 -10.26 -19.93 -24.03
CA HIS A 407 -9.49 -18.80 -23.51
C HIS A 407 -10.35 -17.61 -23.08
N THR A 408 -11.55 -17.90 -22.55
CA THR A 408 -12.44 -16.94 -21.88
C THR A 408 -12.30 -17.07 -20.35
N ASP A 409 -12.75 -16.06 -19.61
CA ASP A 409 -12.62 -15.99 -18.15
C ASP A 409 -13.77 -16.78 -17.51
N PRO A 410 -13.49 -17.90 -16.79
CA PRO A 410 -14.53 -18.71 -16.17
C PRO A 410 -15.34 -18.01 -15.07
N THR A 411 -15.08 -16.74 -14.80
CA THR A 411 -15.73 -15.97 -13.74
C THR A 411 -16.50 -14.76 -14.27
N ASP A 412 -16.46 -14.51 -15.58
CA ASP A 412 -17.10 -13.36 -16.23
C ASP A 412 -17.90 -13.77 -17.45
N ALA A 413 -19.23 -13.71 -17.28
CA ALA A 413 -20.19 -14.09 -18.31
C ALA A 413 -19.96 -13.30 -19.61
N ASP A 414 -19.76 -14.03 -20.71
CA ASP A 414 -19.55 -13.50 -22.06
C ASP A 414 -18.26 -12.67 -22.22
N THR A 415 -17.13 -13.18 -21.71
CA THR A 415 -15.82 -12.50 -21.80
C THR A 415 -15.42 -12.15 -23.25
N ASP A 416 -15.91 -12.89 -24.25
CA ASP A 416 -15.59 -12.68 -25.67
C ASP A 416 -16.72 -12.08 -26.53
N ASP A 417 -17.79 -11.58 -25.91
CA ASP A 417 -18.96 -10.93 -26.56
C ASP A 417 -19.65 -11.84 -27.62
N ASP A 418 -19.58 -13.16 -27.47
CA ASP A 418 -20.23 -14.15 -28.35
C ASP A 418 -21.70 -14.45 -27.97
N GLY A 419 -22.11 -13.99 -26.78
CA GLY A 419 -23.48 -14.05 -26.26
C GLY A 419 -23.81 -15.34 -25.50
N LEU A 420 -22.79 -16.10 -25.12
CA LEU A 420 -22.84 -17.09 -24.05
C LEU A 420 -22.17 -16.48 -22.83
#